data_AF-A0A8T7K9L0-F1
#
_entry.id   AF-A0A8T7K9L0-F1
#
_cell.length_a   1.000
_cell.length_b   1.000
_cell.length_c   1.000
_cell.angle_alpha   90.00
_cell.angle_beta   90.00
_cell.angle_gamma   90.00
#
_symmetry.space_group_name_H-M   'P 1'
#
loop_
_entity.id
_entity.type
_entity.pdbx_description
1 polymer ?
#
loop_
_entity_poly.entity_id
_entity_poly.type
_entity_poly.pdbx_seq_one_letter_code
_entity_poly.pdbx_strand_id
1 'polypeptide(L)'
;MSTAQDVLLAELELHKSEFESLRTEVLHWLDGERQFLNMTLVAVAAALGVAPLILEQRAYLTLLLFPAVFHVLLWEMLNAVKSVNEISAYFADKLIPRVNTILDLLGAPDRGMLALGWEVQTRAGAVSASLWSAITPTRYWLPILAIAALLIFYLVVTGQAGYTPSIIEFVLILVNLLFLVLAAVRNVQVVSSVIKDAERLQQQFAPPKQEQSTTRLQPVSARRDKGQR
;
A
#
# COMPACT_ATOMS: atom_id res chain seq x y z
N MET A 1 -24.60 22.31 34.07
CA MET A 1 -23.25 21.87 33.64
C MET A 1 -23.24 20.58 32.82
N SER A 2 -24.36 19.84 32.65
CA SER A 2 -24.37 18.61 31.83
C SER A 2 -24.35 18.86 30.32
N THR A 3 -24.92 19.96 29.83
CA THR A 3 -25.16 20.19 28.40
C THR A 3 -23.90 20.22 27.53
N ALA A 4 -22.79 20.76 28.02
CA ALA A 4 -21.54 20.82 27.25
C ALA A 4 -20.87 19.44 27.14
N GLN A 5 -20.94 18.65 28.21
CA GLN A 5 -20.42 17.29 28.23
C GLN A 5 -21.27 16.37 27.34
N ASP A 6 -22.60 16.53 27.37
CA ASP A 6 -23.53 15.78 26.53
C ASP A 6 -23.29 16.07 25.03
N VAL A 7 -22.98 17.32 24.66
CA VAL A 7 -22.63 17.70 23.28
C VAL A 7 -21.30 17.08 22.83
N LEU A 8 -20.26 17.13 23.68
CA LEU A 8 -18.96 16.52 23.37
C LEU A 8 -19.04 14.99 23.23
N LEU A 9 -19.88 14.34 24.03
CA LEU A 9 -20.13 12.90 23.92
C LEU A 9 -20.88 12.55 22.63
N ALA A 10 -21.87 13.36 22.23
CA ALA A 10 -22.57 13.19 20.96
C ALA A 10 -21.65 13.39 19.75
N GLU A 11 -20.75 14.39 19.81
CA GLU A 11 -19.75 14.63 18.76
C GLU A 11 -18.71 13.49 18.68
N LEU A 12 -18.32 12.94 19.83
CA LEU A 12 -17.46 11.75 19.89
C LEU A 12 -18.15 10.53 19.26
N GLU A 13 -19.45 10.34 19.53
CA GLU A 13 -20.23 9.23 18.96
C GLU A 13 -20.40 9.37 17.43
N LEU A 14 -20.58 10.60 16.95
CA LEU A 14 -20.56 10.91 15.52
C LEU A 14 -19.23 10.50 14.88
N HIS A 15 -18.09 10.90 15.45
CA HIS A 15 -16.77 10.55 14.91
C HIS A 15 -16.46 9.04 15.00
N LYS A 16 -17.00 8.33 15.99
CA LYS A 16 -16.95 6.85 16.03
C LYS A 16 -17.73 6.23 14.89
N SER A 17 -18.94 6.72 14.59
CA SER A 17 -19.74 6.21 13.46
C SER A 17 -19.05 6.46 12.11
N GLU A 18 -18.44 7.64 11.95
CA GLU A 18 -17.65 8.00 10.77
C GLU A 18 -16.43 7.07 10.63
N PHE A 19 -15.74 6.82 11.74
CA PHE A 19 -14.63 5.87 11.79
C PHE A 19 -15.04 4.46 11.40
N GLU A 20 -16.13 3.92 11.95
CA GLU A 20 -16.62 2.58 11.64
C GLU A 20 -17.01 2.42 10.16
N SER A 21 -17.65 3.45 9.58
CA SER A 21 -17.98 3.48 8.15
C SER A 21 -16.72 3.43 7.28
N LEU A 22 -15.76 4.32 7.53
CA LEU A 22 -14.52 4.38 6.75
C LEU A 22 -13.65 3.13 6.95
N ARG A 23 -13.66 2.53 8.15
CA ARG A 23 -13.00 1.26 8.42
C ARG A 23 -13.61 0.12 7.60
N THR A 24 -14.94 0.07 7.52
CA THR A 24 -15.65 -0.94 6.72
C THR A 24 -15.30 -0.79 5.24
N GLU A 25 -15.19 0.44 4.75
CA GLU A 25 -14.75 0.73 3.39
C GLU A 25 -13.31 0.25 3.14
N VAL A 26 -12.37 0.52 4.04
CA VAL A 26 -10.98 0.01 3.93
C VAL A 26 -10.94 -1.51 3.92
N LEU A 27 -11.71 -2.18 4.79
CA LEU A 27 -11.80 -3.64 4.80
C LEU A 27 -12.36 -4.19 3.49
N HIS A 28 -13.39 -3.54 2.94
CA HIS A 28 -13.96 -3.91 1.64
C HIS A 28 -12.92 -3.81 0.52
N TRP A 29 -12.12 -2.74 0.49
CA TRP A 29 -11.03 -2.58 -0.48
C TRP A 29 -9.93 -3.63 -0.33
N LEU A 30 -9.55 -3.98 0.92
CA LEU A 30 -8.55 -5.03 1.19
C LEU A 30 -9.05 -6.42 0.77
N ASP A 31 -10.34 -6.71 0.96
CA ASP A 31 -10.95 -7.95 0.47
C ASP A 31 -11.03 -7.95 -1.07
N GLY A 32 -11.34 -6.81 -1.67
CA GLY A 32 -11.28 -6.59 -3.12
C GLY A 32 -9.89 -6.87 -3.70
N GLU A 33 -8.81 -6.49 -3.01
CA GLU A 33 -7.42 -6.77 -3.42
C GLU A 33 -7.16 -8.27 -3.59
N ARG A 34 -7.65 -9.10 -2.65
CA ARG A 34 -7.54 -10.57 -2.75
C ARG A 34 -8.32 -11.11 -3.93
N GLN A 35 -9.50 -10.55 -4.19
CA GLN A 35 -10.33 -10.93 -5.33
C GLN A 35 -9.63 -10.60 -6.66
N PHE A 36 -8.99 -9.43 -6.78
CA PHE A 36 -8.23 -9.06 -7.99
C PHE A 36 -7.04 -10.00 -8.24
N LEU A 37 -6.34 -10.43 -7.19
CA LEU A 37 -5.28 -11.42 -7.32
C LEU A 37 -5.82 -12.77 -7.84
N ASN A 38 -6.94 -13.24 -7.28
CA ASN A 38 -7.61 -14.45 -7.77
C ASN A 38 -8.08 -14.31 -9.22
N MET A 39 -8.67 -13.17 -9.59
CA MET A 39 -9.08 -12.89 -10.97
C MET A 39 -7.87 -12.86 -11.93
N THR A 40 -6.74 -12.30 -11.49
CA THR A 40 -5.50 -12.29 -12.27
C THR A 40 -5.02 -13.71 -12.51
N LEU A 41 -5.00 -14.57 -11.47
CA LEU A 41 -4.62 -15.98 -11.62
C LEU A 41 -5.58 -16.76 -12.54
N VAL A 42 -6.89 -16.52 -12.42
CA VAL A 42 -7.89 -17.11 -13.31
C VAL A 42 -7.68 -16.66 -14.75
N ALA A 43 -7.42 -15.36 -14.98
CA ALA A 43 -7.13 -14.83 -16.31
C ALA A 43 -5.84 -15.44 -16.89
N VAL A 44 -4.79 -15.62 -16.09
CA VAL A 44 -3.57 -16.33 -16.50
C VAL A 44 -3.88 -17.78 -16.88
N ALA A 45 -4.64 -18.49 -16.06
CA ALA A 45 -5.04 -19.87 -16.36
C ALA A 45 -5.87 -19.96 -17.64
N ALA A 46 -6.78 -19.01 -17.87
CA ALA A 46 -7.57 -18.91 -19.09
C ALA A 46 -6.69 -18.62 -20.32
N ALA A 47 -5.72 -17.70 -20.22
CA ALA A 47 -4.75 -17.44 -21.29
C ALA A 47 -3.99 -18.71 -21.67
N LEU A 48 -3.46 -19.43 -20.67
CA LEU A 48 -2.72 -20.66 -20.89
C LEU A 48 -3.60 -21.78 -21.46
N GLY A 49 -4.85 -21.87 -21.01
CA GLY A 49 -5.81 -22.87 -21.51
C GLY A 49 -6.25 -22.65 -22.95
N VAL A 50 -6.35 -21.38 -23.39
CA VAL A 50 -6.76 -21.02 -24.76
C VAL A 50 -5.55 -20.91 -25.71
N ALA A 51 -4.32 -20.82 -25.19
CA ALA A 51 -3.11 -20.71 -25.99
C ALA A 51 -2.97 -21.79 -27.09
N PRO A 52 -3.19 -23.10 -26.83
CA PRO A 52 -3.08 -24.12 -27.87
C PRO A 52 -4.03 -23.90 -29.06
N LEU A 53 -5.29 -23.54 -28.78
CA LEU A 53 -6.29 -23.22 -29.80
C LEU A 53 -5.88 -22.03 -30.66
N ILE A 54 -5.30 -21.00 -30.03
CA ILE A 54 -4.81 -19.81 -30.76
C ILE A 54 -3.63 -20.19 -31.67
N LEU A 55 -2.73 -21.06 -31.20
CA LEU A 55 -1.59 -21.55 -31.99
C LEU A 55 -2.05 -22.34 -33.21
N GLU A 56 -3.01 -23.26 -33.03
CA GLU A 56 -3.55 -24.09 -34.10
C GLU A 56 -4.26 -23.25 -35.16
N GLN A 57 -5.06 -22.26 -34.75
CA GLN A 57 -5.82 -21.40 -35.65
C GLN A 57 -5.01 -20.21 -36.18
N ARG A 58 -3.75 -20.05 -35.76
CA ARG A 58 -2.90 -18.89 -36.06
C ARG A 58 -3.58 -17.55 -35.73
N ALA A 59 -4.42 -17.53 -34.70
CA ALA A 59 -5.20 -16.36 -34.31
C ALA A 59 -4.38 -15.41 -33.41
N TYR A 60 -3.16 -15.07 -33.82
CA TYR A 60 -2.16 -14.37 -32.99
C TYR A 60 -2.62 -13.00 -32.48
N LEU A 61 -3.49 -12.31 -33.23
CA LEU A 61 -4.16 -11.09 -32.79
C LEU A 61 -4.88 -11.26 -31.44
N THR A 62 -5.47 -12.42 -31.18
CA THR A 62 -6.17 -12.73 -29.93
C THR A 62 -5.23 -12.73 -28.72
N LEU A 63 -3.98 -13.16 -28.90
CA LEU A 63 -2.95 -13.10 -27.84
C LEU A 63 -2.62 -11.66 -27.46
N LEU A 64 -2.70 -10.71 -28.40
CA LEU A 64 -2.42 -9.29 -28.14
C LEU A 64 -3.59 -8.53 -27.51
N LEU A 65 -4.80 -9.08 -27.58
CA LEU A 65 -5.98 -8.54 -26.89
C LEU A 65 -6.03 -8.97 -25.42
N PHE A 66 -5.48 -10.14 -25.10
CA PHE A 66 -5.50 -10.70 -23.74
C PHE A 66 -4.83 -9.80 -22.68
N PRO A 67 -3.69 -9.15 -22.94
CA PRO A 67 -3.09 -8.12 -22.08
C PRO A 67 -4.04 -7.02 -21.59
N ALA A 68 -5.08 -6.67 -22.36
CA ALA A 68 -6.04 -5.63 -21.98
C ALA A 68 -6.76 -5.97 -20.66
N VAL A 69 -7.07 -7.25 -20.43
CA VAL A 69 -7.70 -7.71 -19.17
C VAL A 69 -6.80 -7.42 -17.97
N PHE A 70 -5.49 -7.68 -18.12
CA PHE A 70 -4.52 -7.43 -17.06
C PHE A 70 -4.27 -5.94 -16.84
N HIS A 71 -4.33 -5.12 -17.89
CA HIS A 71 -4.26 -3.66 -17.73
C HIS A 71 -5.45 -3.13 -16.92
N VAL A 72 -6.66 -3.62 -17.16
CA VAL A 72 -7.85 -3.25 -16.39
C VAL A 72 -7.72 -3.69 -14.94
N LEU A 73 -7.37 -4.96 -14.69
CA LEU A 73 -7.18 -5.48 -13.34
C LEU A 73 -6.12 -4.69 -12.56
N LEU A 74 -5.00 -4.37 -13.21
CA LEU A 74 -3.96 -3.55 -12.59
C LEU A 74 -4.44 -2.15 -12.24
N TRP A 75 -5.21 -1.53 -13.13
CA TRP A 75 -5.75 -0.19 -12.90
C TRP A 75 -6.67 -0.15 -11.70
N GLU A 76 -7.58 -1.12 -11.57
CA GLU A 76 -8.47 -1.26 -10.42
C GLU A 76 -7.69 -1.50 -9.13
N MET A 77 -6.68 -2.37 -9.14
CA MET A 77 -5.81 -2.58 -7.97
C MET A 77 -5.10 -1.28 -7.55
N LEU A 78 -4.57 -0.50 -8.49
CA LEU A 78 -3.90 0.76 -8.18
C LEU A 78 -4.87 1.83 -7.64
N ASN A 79 -6.13 1.85 -8.10
CA ASN A 79 -7.15 2.76 -7.59
C ASN A 79 -7.62 2.38 -6.18
N ALA A 80 -7.75 1.08 -5.90
CA ALA A 80 -8.04 0.58 -4.56
C ALA A 80 -6.97 1.03 -3.55
N VAL A 81 -5.68 0.88 -3.89
CA VAL A 81 -4.57 1.33 -3.04
C VAL A 81 -4.62 2.84 -2.81
N LYS A 82 -4.87 3.62 -3.87
CA LYS A 82 -4.98 5.07 -3.75
C LYS A 82 -6.10 5.45 -2.77
N SER A 83 -7.27 4.81 -2.87
CA SER A 83 -8.42 5.07 -2.01
C SER A 83 -8.13 4.72 -0.55
N VAL A 84 -7.50 3.57 -0.29
CA VAL A 84 -7.08 3.17 1.07
C VAL A 84 -6.09 4.17 1.66
N ASN A 85 -5.14 4.67 0.87
CA ASN A 85 -4.19 5.69 1.32
C ASN A 85 -4.87 7.02 1.65
N GLU A 86 -5.81 7.47 0.82
CA GLU A 86 -6.57 8.71 1.06
C GLU A 86 -7.42 8.61 2.34
N ILE A 87 -8.07 7.47 2.59
CA ILE A 87 -8.82 7.22 3.83
C ILE A 87 -7.87 7.17 5.03
N SER A 88 -6.72 6.52 4.89
CA SER A 88 -5.71 6.43 5.96
C SER A 88 -5.14 7.80 6.31
N ALA A 89 -4.87 8.64 5.31
CA ALA A 89 -4.43 10.02 5.52
C ALA A 89 -5.52 10.85 6.20
N TYR A 90 -6.79 10.68 5.81
CA TYR A 90 -7.92 11.33 6.49
C TYR A 90 -7.99 10.97 7.98
N PHE A 91 -7.78 9.70 8.32
CA PHE A 91 -7.73 9.27 9.72
C PHE A 91 -6.61 9.96 10.49
N ALA A 92 -5.38 9.95 9.96
CA ALA A 92 -4.22 10.52 10.62
C ALA A 92 -4.29 12.05 10.76
N ASP A 93 -4.67 12.74 9.69
CA ASP A 93 -4.57 14.20 9.60
C ASP A 93 -5.81 14.93 10.14
N LYS A 94 -6.97 14.26 10.17
CA LYS A 94 -8.24 14.91 10.55
C LYS A 94 -8.97 14.21 11.67
N LEU A 95 -9.24 12.91 11.55
CA LEU A 95 -10.14 12.24 12.50
C LEU A 95 -9.50 12.02 13.86
N ILE A 96 -8.27 11.49 13.91
CA ILE A 96 -7.54 11.25 15.17
C ILE A 96 -7.30 12.56 15.95
N PRO A 97 -6.82 13.67 15.33
CA PRO A 97 -6.67 14.94 16.02
C PRO A 97 -7.98 15.49 16.62
N ARG A 98 -9.10 15.37 15.90
CA ARG A 98 -10.41 15.82 16.38
C ARG A 98 -10.87 15.02 17.61
N VAL A 99 -10.74 13.70 17.54
CA VAL A 99 -11.09 12.82 18.67
C VAL A 99 -10.20 13.10 19.88
N ASN A 100 -8.89 13.26 19.69
CA ASN A 100 -7.98 13.64 20.77
C ASN A 100 -8.39 14.98 21.40
N THR A 101 -8.75 15.98 20.59
CA THR A 101 -9.21 17.28 21.11
C THR A 101 -10.46 17.13 21.99
N ILE A 102 -11.44 16.31 21.56
CA ILE A 102 -12.66 16.05 22.34
C ILE A 102 -12.33 15.31 23.64
N LEU A 103 -11.44 14.32 23.58
CA LEU A 103 -11.02 13.56 24.75
C LEU A 103 -10.22 14.40 25.75
N ASP A 104 -9.38 15.33 25.27
CA ASP A 104 -8.67 16.30 26.10
C ASP A 104 -9.68 17.19 26.87
N LEU A 105 -10.73 17.66 26.20
CA LEU A 105 -11.80 18.44 26.81
C LEU A 105 -12.64 17.63 27.82
N LEU A 106 -12.73 16.31 27.63
CA LEU A 106 -13.39 15.38 28.55
C LEU A 106 -12.47 14.87 29.68
N GLY A 107 -11.20 15.31 29.73
CA GLY A 107 -10.24 14.93 30.76
C GLY A 107 -9.65 13.52 30.59
N ALA A 108 -9.71 12.95 29.39
CA ALA A 108 -9.14 11.65 29.04
C ALA A 108 -8.10 11.75 27.91
N PRO A 109 -7.03 12.55 28.07
CA PRO A 109 -6.02 12.79 27.03
C PRO A 109 -5.33 11.49 26.60
N ASP A 110 -4.82 11.48 25.36
CA ASP A 110 -4.03 10.40 24.75
C ASP A 110 -4.77 9.05 24.53
N ARG A 111 -6.09 9.04 24.57
CA ARG A 111 -6.91 7.83 24.30
C ARG A 111 -7.64 7.84 22.96
N GLY A 112 -7.29 8.69 21.99
CA GLY A 112 -8.05 8.80 20.73
C GLY A 112 -8.14 7.51 19.92
N MET A 113 -7.00 6.85 19.68
CA MET A 113 -6.98 5.57 18.97
C MET A 113 -7.71 4.45 19.75
N LEU A 114 -7.61 4.48 21.08
CA LEU A 114 -8.36 3.62 22.00
C LEU A 114 -9.87 3.84 21.93
N ALA A 115 -10.29 5.10 21.93
CA ALA A 115 -11.69 5.50 21.88
C ALA A 115 -12.33 5.17 20.53
N LEU A 116 -11.54 5.20 19.45
CA LEU A 116 -11.93 4.73 18.12
C LEU A 116 -11.88 3.19 18.00
N GLY A 117 -11.40 2.46 19.00
CA GLY A 117 -11.33 0.99 18.97
C GLY A 117 -10.22 0.42 18.09
N TRP A 118 -9.16 1.19 17.81
CA TRP A 118 -8.06 0.80 16.91
C TRP A 118 -7.11 -0.26 17.50
N GLU A 119 -7.09 -0.43 18.83
CA GLU A 119 -6.07 -1.24 19.53
C GLU A 119 -6.08 -2.76 19.23
N VAL A 120 -7.07 -3.29 18.52
CA VAL A 120 -7.20 -4.76 18.40
C VAL A 120 -6.23 -5.39 17.37
N GLN A 121 -5.49 -4.62 16.55
CA GLN A 121 -4.78 -5.24 15.42
C GLN A 121 -3.41 -4.68 15.01
N THR A 122 -2.79 -3.77 15.75
CA THR A 122 -1.39 -3.38 15.47
C THR A 122 -0.38 -4.34 16.13
N ARG A 123 -0.42 -5.62 15.76
CA ARG A 123 0.76 -6.49 15.96
C ARG A 123 1.71 -6.29 14.78
N ALA A 124 2.72 -5.47 15.07
CA ALA A 124 3.88 -5.13 14.28
C ALA A 124 4.40 -6.25 13.34
N GLY A 125 4.24 -6.03 12.04
CA GLY A 125 5.26 -6.39 11.06
C GLY A 125 6.05 -5.12 10.78
N ALA A 126 7.30 -5.03 11.25
CA ALA A 126 8.18 -3.92 10.92
C ALA A 126 8.41 -3.89 9.40
N VAL A 127 7.73 -2.98 8.70
CA VAL A 127 7.99 -2.71 7.29
C VAL A 127 9.35 -2.00 7.25
N SER A 128 10.41 -2.73 6.87
CA SER A 128 11.70 -2.08 6.66
C SER A 128 11.58 -1.18 5.44
N ALA A 129 11.74 0.12 5.67
CA ALA A 129 11.70 1.15 4.65
C ALA A 129 13.06 1.18 3.92
N SER A 130 13.25 0.24 2.99
CA SER A 130 14.37 0.29 2.05
C SER A 130 13.81 0.42 0.65
N LEU A 131 14.52 1.08 -0.27
CA LEU A 131 14.13 1.10 -1.69
C LEU A 131 13.98 -0.32 -2.28
N TRP A 132 14.58 -1.34 -1.67
CA TRP A 132 14.38 -2.74 -2.02
C TRP A 132 13.04 -3.31 -1.53
N SER A 133 12.42 -2.74 -0.49
CA SER A 133 11.04 -3.07 -0.11
C SER A 133 9.99 -2.56 -1.11
N ALA A 134 10.37 -1.56 -1.92
CA ALA A 134 9.56 -1.13 -3.07
C ALA A 134 9.66 -2.09 -4.29
N ILE A 135 10.74 -2.87 -4.35
CA ILE A 135 11.06 -3.84 -5.41
C ILE A 135 10.71 -5.28 -4.99
N THR A 136 10.39 -5.53 -3.71
CA THR A 136 9.83 -6.83 -3.31
C THR A 136 8.52 -7.00 -4.06
N PRO A 137 8.21 -8.22 -4.55
CA PRO A 137 6.99 -8.46 -5.31
C PRO A 137 5.78 -8.20 -4.43
N THR A 138 5.34 -6.95 -4.43
CA THR A 138 4.00 -6.57 -4.01
C THR A 138 3.04 -7.27 -4.95
N ARG A 139 1.84 -7.58 -4.46
CA ARG A 139 0.82 -8.32 -5.22
C ARG A 139 0.46 -7.64 -6.56
N TYR A 140 0.78 -6.36 -6.70
CA TYR A 140 0.60 -5.51 -7.88
C TYR A 140 1.55 -5.84 -9.06
N TRP A 141 2.62 -6.61 -8.82
CA TRP A 141 3.51 -7.05 -9.91
C TRP A 141 2.91 -8.18 -10.75
N LEU A 142 1.95 -8.94 -10.21
CA LEU A 142 1.41 -10.12 -10.88
C LEU A 142 0.77 -9.79 -12.25
N PRO A 143 -0.10 -8.76 -12.39
CA PRO A 143 -0.64 -8.39 -13.70
C PRO A 143 0.43 -7.86 -14.67
N ILE A 144 1.42 -7.11 -14.16
CA ILE A 144 2.53 -6.57 -14.96
C ILE A 144 3.36 -7.72 -15.55
N LEU A 145 3.69 -8.72 -14.72
CA LEU A 145 4.42 -9.91 -15.14
C LEU A 145 3.60 -10.75 -16.14
N ALA A 146 2.28 -10.87 -15.94
CA ALA A 146 1.41 -11.58 -16.87
C ALA A 146 1.39 -10.92 -18.26
N ILE A 147 1.31 -9.59 -18.32
CA ILE A 147 1.37 -8.83 -19.59
C ILE A 147 2.73 -9.04 -20.27
N ALA A 148 3.82 -8.86 -19.52
CA ALA A 148 5.16 -9.06 -20.05
C ALA A 148 5.37 -10.49 -20.58
N ALA A 149 4.90 -11.50 -19.83
CA ALA A 149 4.96 -12.89 -20.23
C ALA A 149 4.16 -13.15 -21.51
N LEU A 150 2.96 -12.59 -21.65
CA LEU A 150 2.15 -12.71 -22.86
C LEU A 150 2.79 -12.06 -24.08
N LEU A 151 3.39 -10.87 -23.92
CA LEU A 151 4.12 -10.21 -25.01
C LEU A 151 5.34 -11.02 -25.45
N ILE A 152 6.12 -11.54 -24.50
CA ILE A 152 7.26 -12.41 -24.79
C ILE A 152 6.78 -13.70 -25.48
N PHE A 153 5.72 -14.31 -24.97
CA PHE A 153 5.13 -15.52 -25.54
C PHE A 153 4.68 -15.29 -26.99
N TYR A 154 3.99 -14.17 -27.26
CA TYR A 154 3.63 -13.76 -28.61
C TYR A 154 4.85 -13.69 -29.53
N LEU A 155 5.90 -12.98 -29.12
CA LEU A 155 7.12 -12.81 -29.94
C LEU A 155 7.80 -14.14 -30.26
N VAL A 156 7.92 -15.03 -29.26
CA VAL A 156 8.53 -16.36 -29.42
C VAL A 156 7.72 -17.20 -30.41
N VAL A 157 6.41 -17.24 -30.24
CA VAL A 157 5.50 -18.02 -31.06
C VAL A 157 5.51 -17.54 -32.52
N THR A 158 5.35 -16.23 -32.75
CA THR A 158 5.32 -15.69 -34.11
C THR A 158 6.67 -15.83 -34.79
N GLY A 159 7.77 -15.70 -34.03
CA GLY A 159 9.13 -15.89 -34.54
C GLY A 159 9.39 -17.33 -34.99
N GLN A 160 8.96 -18.32 -34.20
CA GLN A 160 9.08 -19.74 -34.56
C GLN A 160 8.22 -20.13 -35.76
N ALA A 161 7.04 -19.51 -35.89
CA ALA A 161 6.11 -19.78 -37.00
C ALA A 161 6.50 -19.08 -38.31
N GLY A 162 7.53 -18.22 -38.32
CA GLY A 162 7.86 -17.38 -39.47
C GLY A 162 6.74 -16.38 -39.82
N TYR A 163 5.90 -16.03 -38.84
CA TYR A 163 4.78 -15.12 -39.02
C TYR A 163 5.25 -13.67 -38.99
N THR A 164 4.87 -12.90 -40.01
CA THR A 164 5.14 -11.45 -40.05
C THR A 164 3.95 -10.71 -39.45
N PRO A 165 4.12 -9.96 -38.35
CA PRO A 165 3.02 -9.21 -37.75
C PRO A 165 2.40 -8.21 -38.73
N SER A 166 1.07 -8.16 -38.74
CA SER A 166 0.33 -7.11 -39.42
C SER A 166 0.55 -5.74 -38.76
N ILE A 167 0.22 -4.66 -39.48
CA ILE A 167 0.30 -3.29 -38.95
C ILE A 167 -0.53 -3.14 -37.68
N ILE A 168 -1.72 -3.77 -37.62
CA ILE A 168 -2.62 -3.72 -36.46
C ILE A 168 -1.97 -4.38 -35.25
N GLU A 169 -1.35 -5.55 -35.43
CA GLU A 169 -0.64 -6.24 -34.36
C GLU A 169 0.56 -5.42 -33.87
N PHE A 170 1.28 -4.76 -34.78
CA PHE A 170 2.38 -3.87 -34.42
C PHE A 170 1.92 -2.70 -33.53
N VAL A 171 0.80 -2.07 -33.89
CA VAL A 171 0.17 -1.01 -33.09
C VAL A 171 -0.23 -1.55 -31.71
N LEU A 172 -0.86 -2.72 -31.64
CA LEU A 172 -1.26 -3.33 -30.37
C LEU A 172 -0.05 -3.67 -29.48
N ILE A 173 1.06 -4.14 -30.04
CA ILE A 173 2.30 -4.37 -29.29
C ILE A 173 2.79 -3.05 -28.68
N LEU A 174 2.86 -1.98 -29.49
CA LEU A 174 3.29 -0.66 -29.02
C LEU A 174 2.37 -0.11 -27.92
N VAL A 175 1.06 -0.25 -28.07
CA VAL A 175 0.07 0.17 -27.07
C VAL A 175 0.26 -0.60 -25.77
N ASN A 176 0.37 -1.93 -25.83
CA ASN A 176 0.61 -2.76 -24.64
C ASN A 176 1.94 -2.44 -23.95
N LEU A 177 3.01 -2.21 -24.72
CA LEU A 177 4.31 -1.79 -24.18
C LEU A 177 4.21 -0.43 -23.48
N LEU A 178 3.54 0.54 -24.10
CA LEU A 178 3.32 1.86 -23.51
C LEU A 178 2.55 1.74 -22.18
N PHE A 179 1.46 0.98 -22.17
CA PHE A 179 0.69 0.76 -20.95
C PHE A 179 1.49 -0.01 -19.89
N LEU A 180 2.37 -0.94 -20.28
CA LEU A 180 3.23 -1.66 -19.37
C LEU A 180 4.26 -0.73 -18.70
N VAL A 181 4.86 0.18 -19.47
CA VAL A 181 5.78 1.20 -18.93
C VAL A 181 5.04 2.15 -17.99
N LEU A 182 3.87 2.66 -18.40
CA LEU A 182 3.04 3.53 -17.56
C LEU A 182 2.61 2.83 -16.27
N ALA A 183 2.23 1.56 -16.35
CA ALA A 183 1.92 0.70 -15.23
C ALA A 183 3.10 0.57 -14.26
N ALA A 184 4.29 0.29 -14.77
CA ALA A 184 5.49 0.16 -13.95
C ALA A 184 5.83 1.49 -13.23
N VAL A 185 5.80 2.62 -13.94
CA VAL A 185 6.04 3.94 -13.36
C VAL A 185 5.03 4.26 -12.27
N ARG A 186 3.74 4.04 -12.53
CA ARG A 186 2.67 4.32 -11.55
C ARG A 186 2.76 3.41 -10.33
N ASN A 187 3.09 2.13 -10.52
CA ASN A 187 3.32 1.20 -9.42
C ASN A 187 4.46 1.69 -8.50
N VAL A 188 5.59 2.09 -9.09
CA VAL A 188 6.72 2.65 -8.33
C VAL A 188 6.30 3.91 -7.57
N GLN A 189 5.54 4.82 -8.19
CA GLN A 189 5.05 6.03 -7.53
C GLN A 189 4.16 5.71 -6.32
N VAL A 190 3.17 4.82 -6.48
CA VAL A 190 2.24 4.42 -5.40
C VAL A 190 2.99 3.76 -4.25
N VAL A 191 3.90 2.83 -4.54
CA VAL A 191 4.69 2.17 -3.50
C VAL A 191 5.60 3.17 -2.79
N SER A 192 6.20 4.11 -3.52
CA SER A 192 7.03 5.16 -2.93
C SER A 192 6.27 6.11 -2.00
N SER A 193 5.00 6.44 -2.30
CA SER A 193 4.19 7.28 -1.43
C SER A 193 3.80 6.53 -0.16
N VAL A 194 3.37 5.26 -0.29
CA VAL A 194 3.03 4.41 0.86
C VAL A 194 4.20 4.29 1.84
N ILE A 195 5.42 4.09 1.33
CA ILE A 195 6.62 4.00 2.18
C ILE A 195 6.85 5.30 2.94
N LYS A 196 6.79 6.45 2.25
CA LYS A 196 6.98 7.77 2.88
C LYS A 196 5.93 8.06 3.95
N ASP A 197 4.67 7.69 3.70
CA ASP A 197 3.59 7.91 4.65
C ASP A 197 3.73 6.98 5.86
N ALA A 198 4.13 5.73 5.65
CA ALA A 198 4.45 4.81 6.74
C ALA A 198 5.61 5.32 7.62
N GLU A 199 6.67 5.87 7.00
CA GLU A 199 7.79 6.49 7.74
C GLU A 199 7.33 7.70 8.57
N ARG A 200 6.47 8.56 8.01
CA ARG A 200 5.90 9.72 8.73
C ARG A 200 5.09 9.30 9.93
N LEU A 201 4.20 8.31 9.76
CA LEU A 201 3.40 7.78 10.86
C LEU A 201 4.29 7.13 11.92
N GLN A 202 5.31 6.36 11.53
CA GLN A 202 6.28 5.80 12.48
C GLN A 202 7.01 6.90 13.26
N GLN A 203 7.39 8.01 12.63
CA GLN A 203 8.04 9.13 13.33
C GLN A 203 7.08 9.85 14.29
N GLN A 204 5.82 10.03 13.89
CA GLN A 204 4.80 10.70 14.70
C GLN A 204 4.41 9.88 15.94
N PHE A 205 4.36 8.55 15.81
CA PHE A 205 3.98 7.64 16.90
C PHE A 205 5.18 6.93 17.56
N ALA A 206 6.42 7.27 17.17
CA ALA A 206 7.60 6.76 17.84
C ALA A 206 7.58 7.27 19.30
N PRO A 207 7.76 6.39 20.30
CA PRO A 207 7.91 6.86 21.66
C PRO A 207 9.07 7.86 21.70
N PRO A 208 8.93 8.98 22.45
CA PRO A 208 10.01 9.94 22.59
C PRO A 208 11.25 9.15 22.98
N LYS A 209 12.35 9.32 22.23
CA LYS A 209 13.63 8.72 22.58
C LYS A 209 13.83 9.08 24.05
N GLN A 210 13.76 8.10 24.94
CA GLN A 210 14.24 8.28 26.29
C GLN A 210 15.69 8.66 26.10
N GLU A 211 15.98 9.96 26.20
CA GLU A 211 17.34 10.44 26.41
C GLU A 211 17.78 9.64 27.62
N GLN A 212 18.57 8.59 27.35
CA GLN A 212 19.37 7.95 28.36
C GLN A 212 20.17 9.09 28.94
N SER A 213 19.68 9.63 30.04
CA SER A 213 20.40 10.49 30.94
C SER A 213 21.58 9.65 31.37
N THR A 214 22.64 9.67 30.58
CA THR A 214 23.96 9.33 31.02
C THR A 214 24.27 10.37 32.06
N THR A 215 23.82 10.12 33.28
CA THR A 215 24.37 10.69 34.50
C THR A 215 25.84 10.28 34.48
N ARG A 216 26.63 11.10 33.79
CA ARG A 216 28.07 11.01 33.72
C ARG A 216 28.50 11.31 35.15
N LEU A 217 28.60 10.26 35.96
CA LEU A 217 29.19 10.33 37.29
C LEU A 217 30.56 10.97 37.10
N GLN A 218 30.67 12.24 37.50
CA GLN A 218 31.96 12.92 37.53
C GLN A 218 32.84 12.13 38.51
N PRO A 219 34.03 11.68 38.11
CA PRO A 219 34.95 11.08 39.06
C PRO A 219 35.36 12.17 40.06
N VAL A 220 34.97 11.97 41.32
CA VAL A 220 35.43 12.77 42.45
C VAL A 220 36.95 12.60 42.51
N SER A 221 37.68 13.62 42.07
CA SER A 221 39.14 13.67 42.17
C SER A 221 39.53 13.68 43.65
N ALA A 222 40.05 12.55 44.13
CA ALA A 222 40.64 12.41 45.45
C ALA A 222 41.84 13.37 45.59
N ARG A 223 41.66 14.41 46.41
CA ARG A 223 42.69 15.37 46.80
C ARG A 223 43.68 14.66 47.72
N ARG A 224 44.81 14.20 47.17
CA ARG A 224 45.90 13.58 47.93
C ARG A 224 46.69 14.67 48.63
N ASP A 225 46.42 14.84 49.92
CA ASP A 225 47.14 15.72 50.82
C ASP A 225 48.57 15.18 51.03
N LYS A 226 49.59 15.95 50.67
CA LYS A 226 51.00 15.64 50.97
C LYS A 226 51.38 16.43 52.21
N GLY A 227 51.20 15.80 53.37
CA GLY A 227 51.84 16.24 54.60
C GLY A 227 53.35 16.02 54.52
N GLN A 228 54.10 17.11 54.55
CA GLN A 228 55.53 17.14 54.83
C GLN A 228 55.77 16.66 56.26
N ARG A 229 56.70 15.72 56.44
CA ARG A 229 57.76 15.73 57.46
C ARG A 229 58.83 14.71 57.08
#